data_AF-A0A2V7N4S5-F1
#
_entry.id   AF-A0A2V7N4S5-F1
#
_cell.length_a   1.000
_cell.length_b   1.000
_cell.length_c   1.000
_cell.angle_alpha   90.00
_cell.angle_beta   90.00
_cell.angle_gamma   90.00
#
_symmetry.space_group_name_H-M   'P 1'
#
loop_
_entity.id
_entity.type
_entity.pdbx_description
1 polymer ?
#
loop_
_entity_poly.entity_id
_entity_poly.type
_entity_poly.pdbx_seq_one_letter_code
_entity_poly.pdbx_strand_id
1 'polypeptide(L)'
;MRSSRRPPEVPDVLILVGSESDKPRIEPAFDVLSKAGVSYAFHVSSAHRQPDQTAQLVKDARAQGFRVVITGAGLSAALPGYAASLTDLPVIGVPFAVGPLNGLDALLATAQVPGGVPVATVGIDNAKNAALLAIRILKA
;
A
#
# COMPACT_ATOMS: atom_id res chain seq x y z
N MET A 1 5.45 -20.44 29.50
CA MET A 1 5.91 -19.84 28.23
C MET A 1 5.39 -20.68 27.08
N ARG A 2 4.23 -20.33 26.49
CA ARG A 2 3.72 -21.03 25.31
C ARG A 2 4.33 -20.36 24.08
N SER A 3 5.34 -21.01 23.50
CA SER A 3 5.83 -20.69 22.16
C SER A 3 4.72 -21.06 21.16
N SER A 4 3.90 -20.09 20.79
CA SER A 4 2.91 -20.24 19.72
C SER A 4 3.66 -20.12 18.39
N ARG A 5 4.01 -21.27 17.79
CA ARG A 5 4.48 -21.29 16.40
C ARG A 5 3.38 -20.73 15.51
N ARG A 6 3.64 -19.59 14.87
CA ARG A 6 2.79 -19.00 13.82
C ARG A 6 2.55 -20.07 12.74
N PRO A 7 1.33 -20.17 12.17
CA PRO A 7 1.10 -20.88 10.91
C PRO A 7 2.05 -20.33 9.82
N PRO A 8 2.28 -21.03 8.69
CA PRO A 8 3.17 -20.56 7.62
C PRO A 8 2.88 -19.08 7.33
N GLU A 9 3.91 -18.24 7.43
CA GLU A 9 3.77 -16.79 7.61
C GLU A 9 3.09 -16.15 6.40
N VAL A 10 1.78 -15.96 6.52
CA VAL A 10 1.05 -15.02 5.68
C VAL A 10 1.66 -13.64 5.96
N PRO A 11 2.03 -12.87 4.92
CA PRO A 11 2.64 -11.57 5.13
C PRO A 11 1.68 -10.59 5.80
N ASP A 12 2.20 -9.80 6.74
CA ASP A 12 1.41 -8.82 7.51
C ASP A 12 0.95 -7.63 6.63
N VAL A 13 1.75 -7.25 5.63
CA VAL A 13 1.51 -6.07 4.77
C VAL A 13 1.45 -6.45 3.29
N LEU A 14 0.40 -6.02 2.59
CA LEU A 14 0.32 -6.11 1.13
C LEU A 14 0.83 -4.80 0.51
N ILE A 15 1.80 -4.87 -0.40
CA ILE A 15 2.35 -3.70 -1.10
C ILE A 15 2.02 -3.79 -2.59
N LEU A 16 1.38 -2.75 -3.12
CA LEU A 16 0.95 -2.67 -4.51
C LEU A 16 1.46 -1.40 -5.19
N VAL A 17 1.99 -1.54 -6.40
CA VAL A 17 2.27 -0.40 -7.30
C VAL A 17 1.73 -0.66 -8.69
N GLY A 18 1.48 0.41 -9.45
CA GLY A 18 0.87 0.31 -10.78
C GLY A 18 1.84 -0.10 -11.90
N SER A 19 3.15 0.02 -11.69
CA SER A 19 4.18 -0.23 -12.69
C SER A 19 5.46 -0.78 -12.05
N GLU A 20 6.20 -1.63 -12.77
CA GLU A 20 7.53 -2.09 -12.34
C GLU A 20 8.50 -0.91 -12.19
N SER A 21 8.33 0.13 -13.00
CA SER A 21 9.12 1.38 -12.91
C SER A 21 8.94 2.13 -11.59
N ASP A 22 7.87 1.85 -10.85
CA ASP A 22 7.59 2.47 -9.56
C ASP A 22 8.29 1.74 -8.40
N LYS A 23 8.79 0.52 -8.64
CA LYS A 23 9.42 -0.31 -7.61
C LYS A 23 10.55 0.42 -6.85
N PRO A 24 11.49 1.14 -7.48
CA PRO A 24 12.53 1.87 -6.76
C PRO A 24 11.98 2.93 -5.78
N ARG A 25 10.77 3.44 -6.01
CA ARG A 25 10.12 4.45 -5.15
C ARG A 25 9.47 3.84 -3.92
N ILE A 26 9.01 2.59 -4.02
CA ILE A 26 8.36 1.88 -2.90
C ILE A 26 9.34 1.02 -2.09
N GLU A 27 10.47 0.61 -2.68
CA GLU A 27 11.53 -0.18 -2.03
C GLU A 27 11.97 0.34 -0.65
N PRO A 28 12.04 1.66 -0.37
CA PRO A 28 12.35 2.14 0.97
C PRO A 28 11.37 1.67 2.06
N ALA A 29 10.14 1.28 1.71
CA ALA A 29 9.21 0.64 2.64
C ALA A 29 9.67 -0.78 3.03
N PHE A 30 10.21 -1.53 2.06
CA PHE A 30 10.69 -2.91 2.27
C PHE A 30 11.79 -2.96 3.34
N ASP A 31 12.75 -2.05 3.24
CA ASP A 31 13.85 -1.93 4.21
C ASP A 31 13.33 -1.68 5.63
N VAL A 32 12.34 -0.78 5.77
CA VAL A 32 11.77 -0.42 7.07
C VAL A 32 11.00 -1.60 7.67
N LEU A 33 10.16 -2.27 6.87
CA LEU A 33 9.39 -3.43 7.31
C LEU A 33 10.31 -4.60 7.69
N SER A 34 11.30 -4.90 6.85
CA SER A 34 12.28 -5.97 7.10
C SER A 34 13.06 -5.74 8.40
N LYS A 35 13.57 -4.52 8.63
CA LYS A 35 14.27 -4.15 9.86
C LYS A 35 13.39 -4.24 11.10
N ALA A 36 12.09 -4.07 10.95
CA ALA A 36 11.12 -4.20 12.02
C ALA A 36 10.62 -5.65 12.22
N GLY A 37 11.07 -6.61 11.41
CA GLY A 37 10.58 -7.99 11.44
C GLY A 37 9.12 -8.15 11.00
N VAL A 38 8.62 -7.22 10.17
CA VAL A 38 7.27 -7.26 9.61
C VAL A 38 7.33 -7.86 8.22
N SER A 39 6.61 -8.96 8.00
CA SER A 39 6.52 -9.63 6.71
C SER A 39 5.63 -8.83 5.73
N TYR A 40 5.98 -8.86 4.45
CA TYR A 40 5.20 -8.20 3.40
C TYR A 40 5.21 -8.98 2.10
N ALA A 41 4.17 -8.80 1.28
CA ALA A 41 4.12 -9.22 -0.11
C ALA A 41 4.19 -8.00 -1.02
N PHE A 42 4.85 -8.10 -2.16
CA PHE A 42 4.90 -7.05 -3.17
C PHE A 42 4.32 -7.55 -4.49
N HIS A 43 3.42 -6.76 -5.07
CA HIS A 43 2.83 -7.03 -6.37
C HIS A 43 2.79 -5.76 -7.22
N VAL A 44 2.93 -5.95 -8.53
CA VAL A 44 2.69 -4.91 -9.53
C VAL A 44 1.36 -5.19 -10.21
N SER A 45 0.38 -4.32 -9.97
CA SER A 45 -0.90 -4.37 -10.66
C SER A 45 -1.53 -2.98 -10.72
N SER A 46 -1.96 -2.59 -11.92
CA SER A 46 -2.46 -1.24 -12.19
C SER A 46 -3.98 -1.18 -12.07
N ALA A 47 -4.49 -0.23 -11.28
CA ALA A 47 -5.92 0.08 -11.25
C ALA A 47 -6.49 0.50 -12.62
N HIS A 48 -5.67 1.07 -13.51
CA HIS A 48 -6.12 1.50 -14.84
C HIS A 48 -6.00 0.41 -15.90
N ARG A 49 -4.93 -0.40 -15.85
CA ARG A 49 -4.62 -1.37 -16.91
C ARG A 49 -5.04 -2.79 -16.57
N GLN A 50 -5.14 -3.11 -15.28
CA GLN A 50 -5.41 -4.45 -14.74
C GLN A 50 -6.41 -4.38 -13.57
N PRO A 51 -7.57 -3.72 -13.73
CA PRO A 51 -8.49 -3.43 -12.62
C PRO A 51 -9.03 -4.70 -11.93
N ASP A 52 -9.31 -5.77 -12.67
CA ASP A 52 -9.82 -7.03 -12.10
C ASP A 52 -8.77 -7.78 -11.29
N GLN A 53 -7.53 -7.82 -11.79
CA GLN A 53 -6.41 -8.42 -11.06
C GLN A 53 -6.11 -7.64 -9.78
N THR A 54 -6.05 -6.30 -9.87
CA THR A 54 -5.89 -5.43 -8.70
C THR A 54 -7.03 -5.67 -7.70
N ALA A 55 -8.27 -5.79 -8.18
CA ALA A 55 -9.41 -6.03 -7.32
C ALA A 55 -9.33 -7.37 -6.60
N GLN A 56 -8.93 -8.44 -7.29
CA GLN A 56 -8.77 -9.75 -6.68
C GLN A 56 -7.72 -9.73 -5.56
N LEU A 57 -6.54 -9.13 -5.83
CA LEU A 57 -5.46 -8.99 -4.85
C LEU A 57 -5.94 -8.30 -3.57
N VAL A 58 -6.72 -7.23 -3.71
CA VAL A 58 -7.16 -6.40 -2.57
C VAL A 58 -8.34 -7.02 -1.82
N LYS A 59 -9.34 -7.57 -2.53
CA LYS A 59 -10.52 -8.21 -1.91
C LYS A 59 -10.13 -9.42 -1.09
N ASP A 60 -9.20 -10.23 -1.57
CA ASP A 60 -8.76 -11.44 -0.89
C ASP A 60 -7.79 -11.16 0.26
N ALA A 61 -7.23 -9.94 0.34
CA ALA A 61 -6.12 -9.64 1.24
C ALA A 61 -6.44 -10.00 2.71
N ARG A 62 -7.63 -9.62 3.20
CA ARG A 62 -8.03 -9.96 4.58
C ARG A 62 -8.15 -11.47 4.78
N ALA A 63 -8.78 -12.17 3.84
CA ALA A 63 -8.99 -13.61 3.94
C ALA A 63 -7.66 -14.39 3.87
N GLN A 64 -6.70 -13.86 3.11
CA GLN A 64 -5.34 -14.39 3.09
C GLN A 64 -4.60 -14.14 4.39
N GLY A 65 -4.92 -13.07 5.13
CA GLY A 65 -4.40 -12.75 6.47
C GLY A 65 -3.59 -11.46 6.56
N PHE A 66 -3.56 -10.66 5.48
CA PHE A 66 -2.96 -9.33 5.49
C PHE A 66 -3.72 -8.42 6.46
N ARG A 67 -2.98 -7.47 7.06
CA ARG A 67 -3.51 -6.56 8.08
C ARG A 67 -3.45 -5.08 7.66
N VAL A 68 -2.58 -4.72 6.71
CA VAL A 68 -2.46 -3.37 6.15
C VAL A 68 -2.13 -3.48 4.67
N VAL A 69 -2.65 -2.55 3.86
CA VAL A 69 -2.28 -2.40 2.44
C VAL A 69 -1.50 -1.10 2.27
N ILE A 70 -0.32 -1.16 1.64
CA ILE A 70 0.44 0.00 1.17
C ILE A 70 0.32 0.04 -0.34
N THR A 71 -0.03 1.20 -0.87
CA THR A 71 -0.15 1.44 -2.31
C THR A 71 0.74 2.60 -2.73
N GLY A 72 1.24 2.56 -3.95
CA GLY A 72 2.01 3.67 -4.53
C GLY A 72 1.64 3.93 -5.98
N ALA A 73 1.44 5.19 -6.34
CA ALA A 73 1.14 5.61 -7.71
C ALA A 73 1.53 7.07 -7.96
N GLY A 74 1.86 7.39 -9.21
CA GLY A 74 2.08 8.76 -9.70
C GLY A 74 0.97 9.25 -10.63
N LEU A 75 1.07 10.51 -11.08
CA LEU A 75 0.10 11.16 -11.98
C LEU A 75 -1.32 11.16 -11.39
N SER A 76 -2.32 10.69 -12.17
CA SER A 76 -3.66 10.40 -11.64
C SER A 76 -3.60 9.13 -10.79
N ALA A 77 -3.14 9.26 -9.55
CA ALA A 77 -2.84 8.15 -8.64
C ALA A 77 -4.12 7.46 -8.12
N ALA A 78 -4.78 6.67 -8.97
CA ALA A 78 -6.05 6.03 -8.63
C ALA A 78 -5.91 4.77 -7.75
N LEU A 79 -4.75 4.11 -7.76
CA LEU A 79 -4.54 2.83 -7.07
C LEU A 79 -4.86 2.87 -5.56
N PRO A 80 -4.46 3.88 -4.78
CA PRO A 80 -4.78 3.95 -3.35
C PRO A 80 -6.29 4.00 -3.07
N GLY A 81 -7.02 4.90 -3.75
CA GLY A 81 -8.46 5.03 -3.58
C GLY A 81 -9.23 3.80 -4.10
N TYR A 82 -8.78 3.22 -5.21
CA TYR A 82 -9.37 1.98 -5.73
C TYR A 82 -9.14 0.78 -4.80
N ALA A 83 -7.95 0.65 -4.21
CA ALA A 83 -7.72 -0.38 -3.21
C ALA A 83 -8.62 -0.19 -1.98
N ALA A 84 -8.70 1.04 -1.45
CA ALA A 84 -9.52 1.36 -0.29
C ALA A 84 -11.03 1.12 -0.50
N SER A 85 -11.54 1.20 -1.73
CA SER A 85 -12.95 0.92 -2.01
C SER A 85 -13.30 -0.57 -2.03
N LEU A 86 -12.29 -1.45 -2.02
CA LEU A 86 -12.44 -2.90 -2.19
C LEU A 86 -12.12 -3.70 -0.92
N THR A 87 -11.65 -3.05 0.14
CA THR A 87 -11.28 -3.69 1.39
C THR A 87 -11.62 -2.80 2.58
N ASP A 88 -11.87 -3.42 3.72
CA ASP A 88 -11.99 -2.77 5.02
C ASP A 88 -10.65 -2.77 5.80
N LEU A 89 -9.56 -3.27 5.19
CA LEU A 89 -8.21 -3.11 5.72
C LEU A 89 -7.76 -1.65 5.62
N PRO A 90 -6.95 -1.15 6.57
CA PRO A 90 -6.31 0.16 6.43
C PRO A 90 -5.46 0.21 5.15
N VAL A 91 -5.74 1.21 4.31
CA VAL A 91 -4.96 1.48 3.08
C VAL A 91 -4.13 2.74 3.26
N ILE A 92 -2.83 2.61 3.03
CA ILE A 92 -1.86 3.70 3.06
C ILE A 92 -1.44 4.02 1.63
N GLY A 93 -1.55 5.29 1.23
CA GLY A 93 -1.20 5.75 -0.11
C GLY A 93 0.10 6.55 -0.13
N VAL A 94 1.03 6.17 -1.01
CA VAL A 94 2.28 6.88 -1.29
C VAL A 94 2.18 7.57 -2.66
N PRO A 95 2.00 8.91 -2.70
CA PRO A 95 2.02 9.63 -3.97
C PRO A 95 3.44 9.71 -4.51
N PHE A 96 3.66 9.34 -5.77
CA PHE A 96 4.98 9.38 -6.40
C PHE A 96 5.22 10.66 -7.20
N ALA A 97 6.43 11.22 -7.09
CA ALA A 97 6.85 12.37 -7.90
C ALA A 97 7.22 11.93 -9.31
N VAL A 98 6.21 11.69 -10.14
CA VAL A 98 6.34 11.32 -11.55
C VAL A 98 5.65 12.36 -12.41
N GLY A 99 6.26 12.71 -13.54
CA GLY A 99 5.69 13.64 -14.50
C GLY A 99 5.88 15.12 -14.14
N PRO A 100 5.17 16.02 -14.84
CA PRO A 100 5.48 17.45 -14.83
C PRO A 100 5.10 18.19 -13.54
N LEU A 101 4.20 17.59 -12.72
CA LEU A 101 3.69 18.22 -11.50
C LEU A 101 4.39 17.76 -10.23
N ASN A 102 5.50 17.01 -10.37
CA ASN A 102 6.34 16.55 -9.25
C ASN A 102 5.55 15.89 -8.10
N GLY A 103 4.45 15.19 -8.43
CA GLY A 103 3.64 14.46 -7.46
C GLY A 103 2.56 15.29 -6.77
N LEU A 104 2.36 16.57 -7.09
CA LEU A 104 1.22 17.34 -6.56
C LEU A 104 -0.12 16.76 -7.04
N ASP A 105 -0.17 16.34 -8.31
CA ASP A 105 -1.28 15.60 -8.89
C ASP A 105 -1.53 14.28 -8.17
N ALA A 106 -0.47 13.49 -7.94
CA ALA A 106 -0.56 12.22 -7.22
C ALA A 106 -1.01 12.42 -5.78
N LEU A 107 -0.51 13.45 -5.10
CA LEU A 107 -0.86 13.79 -3.72
C LEU A 107 -2.35 14.09 -3.60
N LEU A 108 -2.85 14.99 -4.45
CA LEU A 108 -4.27 15.36 -4.44
C LEU A 108 -5.15 14.17 -4.83
N ALA A 109 -4.75 13.37 -5.83
CA ALA A 109 -5.50 12.18 -6.24
C ALA A 109 -5.56 11.10 -5.14
N THR A 110 -4.50 10.98 -4.33
CA THR A 110 -4.43 10.00 -3.24
C THR A 110 -5.19 10.48 -2.00
N ALA A 111 -5.08 11.77 -1.65
CA ALA A 111 -5.62 12.34 -0.42
C ALA A 111 -7.10 12.73 -0.51
N GLN A 112 -7.55 13.24 -1.67
CA GLN A 112 -8.90 13.79 -1.84
C GLN A 112 -9.92 12.73 -2.26
N VAL A 113 -9.88 11.56 -1.62
CA VAL A 113 -10.94 10.55 -1.74
C VAL A 113 -12.22 11.00 -1.02
N PRO A 114 -13.42 10.71 -1.57
CA PRO A 114 -14.68 11.11 -0.96
C PRO A 114 -14.93 10.38 0.38
N GLY A 115 -15.79 10.97 1.20
CA GLY A 115 -16.19 10.38 2.49
C GLY A 115 -16.76 8.97 2.32
N GLY A 116 -16.37 8.05 3.21
CA GLY A 116 -16.76 6.64 3.19
C GLY A 116 -15.66 5.69 2.70
N VAL A 117 -14.63 6.18 2.00
CA VAL A 117 -13.51 5.38 1.49
C VAL A 117 -12.18 6.01 1.90
N PRO A 118 -11.73 5.82 3.17
CA PRO A 118 -10.56 6.52 3.68
C PRO A 118 -9.24 5.97 3.12
N VAL A 119 -8.31 6.87 2.81
CA VAL A 119 -6.90 6.54 2.48
C VAL A 119 -5.99 7.32 3.41
N ALA A 120 -5.09 6.63 4.10
CA ALA A 120 -4.05 7.27 4.90
C ALA A 120 -2.89 7.71 3.98
N THR A 121 -2.90 8.97 3.56
CA THR A 121 -1.91 9.49 2.61
C THR A 121 -0.66 9.97 3.33
N VAL A 122 0.52 9.52 2.91
CA VAL A 122 1.81 10.04 3.39
C VAL A 122 2.36 11.11 2.44
N GLY A 123 3.50 11.72 2.78
CA GLY A 123 4.18 12.68 1.90
C GLY A 123 4.62 12.07 0.56
N ILE A 124 4.85 12.93 -0.42
CA ILE A 124 5.33 12.55 -1.76
C ILE A 124 6.66 11.77 -1.66
N ASP A 125 6.74 10.64 -2.39
CA ASP A 125 7.85 9.68 -2.39
C ASP A 125 8.23 9.12 -0.99
N ASN A 126 7.34 9.24 0.00
CA ASN A 126 7.66 8.90 1.38
C ASN A 126 7.26 7.46 1.78
N ALA A 127 7.76 6.49 1.03
CA ALA A 127 7.51 5.06 1.27
C ALA A 127 7.96 4.60 2.68
N LYS A 128 9.01 5.22 3.24
CA LYS A 128 9.46 4.95 4.62
C LYS A 128 8.38 5.27 5.65
N ASN A 129 7.71 6.42 5.52
CA ASN A 129 6.63 6.76 6.44
C ASN A 129 5.40 5.88 6.26
N ALA A 130 5.13 5.38 5.05
CA ALA A 130 4.05 4.40 4.86
C ALA A 130 4.33 3.11 5.62
N ALA A 131 5.56 2.59 5.55
CA ALA A 131 5.97 1.43 6.35
C ALA A 131 5.92 1.69 7.86
N LEU A 132 6.41 2.85 8.32
CA LEU A 132 6.35 3.21 9.75
C LEU A 132 4.91 3.34 10.25
N LEU A 133 4.01 3.91 9.44
CA LEU A 133 2.59 3.98 9.76
C LEU A 133 1.96 2.59 9.81
N ALA A 134 2.26 1.71 8.85
CA ALA A 134 1.81 0.32 8.89
C ALA A 134 2.27 -0.37 10.19
N ILE A 135 3.55 -0.23 10.57
CA ILE A 135 4.08 -0.79 11.82
C ILE A 135 3.32 -0.27 13.05
N ARG A 136 2.94 1.01 13.07
CA ARG A 136 2.13 1.58 14.16
C ARG A 136 0.73 0.98 14.21
N ILE A 137 0.08 0.79 13.06
CA ILE A 137 -1.23 0.14 12.95
C ILE A 137 -1.17 -1.31 13.44
N LEU A 138 -0.14 -2.07 13.05
CA LEU A 138 0.00 -3.48 13.43
C LEU A 138 0.26 -3.72 14.93
N LYS A 139 0.65 -2.66 15.66
CA LYS A 139 0.92 -2.68 17.11
C LYS A 139 -0.25 -2.13 17.95
N ALA A 140 -1.27 -1.57 17.30
CA ALA A 140 -2.44 -1.02 17.97
C ALA A 140 -3.38 -2.11 18.49
#